data_AF-A0A5E6N9H4-F1
#
_entry.id   AF-A0A5E6N9H4-F1
#
_cell.length_a   1.000
_cell.length_b   1.000
_cell.length_c   1.000
_cell.angle_alpha   90.00
_cell.angle_beta   90.00
_cell.angle_gamma   90.00
#
_symmetry.space_group_name_H-M   'P 1'
#
loop_
_entity.id
_entity.type
_entity.pdbx_description
1 polymer ?
#
loop_
_entity_poly.entity_id
_entity_poly.type
_entity_poly.pdbx_seq_one_letter_code
_entity_poly.pdbx_strand_id
1 'polypeptide(L)' 'MVRISVSVIVEHDGRIESASSGGGGRYDYRYFIDHNFAEVYAQEAIRQALVALEAQDAPAGKLPVILGPGWPGVLLA' A
#
# COMPACT_ATOMS: atom_id res chain seq x y z
N MET A 1 0.50 5.90 -20.92
CA MET A 1 0.64 5.94 -19.45
C MET A 1 0.69 4.50 -18.98
N VAL A 2 1.67 4.16 -18.16
CA VAL A 2 1.85 2.79 -17.64
C VAL A 2 1.58 2.81 -16.14
N ARG A 3 0.86 1.79 -15.65
CA ARG A 3 0.57 1.58 -14.24
C ARG A 3 0.75 0.11 -13.91
N ILE A 4 1.38 -0.17 -12.78
CA ILE A 4 1.45 -1.50 -12.17
C ILE A 4 0.66 -1.44 -10.87
N SER A 5 -0.15 -2.46 -10.63
CA SER A 5 -0.88 -2.64 -9.37
C SER A 5 -0.63 -4.05 -8.87
N VAL A 6 -0.29 -4.18 -7.59
CA VAL A 6 -0.09 -5.44 -6.89
C VAL A 6 -1.15 -5.53 -5.80
N SER A 7 -1.81 -6.67 -5.71
CA SER A 7 -2.82 -6.95 -4.69
C SER A 7 -2.46 -8.27 -4.02
N VAL A 8 -2.52 -8.31 -2.70
CA VAL A 8 -2.22 -9.50 -1.90
C VAL A 8 -3.37 -9.79 -0.95
N ILE A 9 -3.55 -11.07 -0.64
CA ILE A 9 -4.48 -11.57 0.37
C ILE A 9 -3.66 -12.45 1.30
N VAL A 10 -3.80 -12.24 2.60
CA VAL A 10 -3.14 -13.02 3.65
C VAL A 10 -4.19 -13.62 4.59
N GLU A 11 -3.89 -14.79 5.14
CA GLU A 11 -4.72 -15.45 6.14
C GLU A 11 -3.83 -15.93 7.29
N HIS A 12 -4.31 -15.73 8.53
CA HIS A 12 -3.68 -16.27 9.72
C HIS A 12 -4.75 -16.47 10.81
N ASP A 13 -4.79 -17.68 11.38
CA ASP A 13 -5.73 -18.05 12.46
C ASP A 13 -7.19 -17.69 12.16
N GLY A 14 -7.60 -17.85 10.88
CA GLY A 14 -8.96 -17.56 10.42
C GLY A 14 -9.25 -16.08 10.15
N ARG A 15 -8.30 -15.17 10.40
CA ARG A 15 -8.38 -13.76 10.00
C ARG A 15 -7.83 -13.59 8.59
N ILE A 16 -8.61 -12.97 7.72
CA ILE A 16 -8.23 -12.69 6.33
C ILE A 16 -8.12 -11.18 6.16
N GLU A 17 -6.99 -10.73 5.62
CA GLU A 17 -6.77 -9.33 5.29
C GLU A 17 -6.23 -9.20 3.86
N SER A 18 -6.40 -8.01 3.28
CA SER A 18 -5.90 -7.71 1.94
C SER A 18 -5.27 -6.32 1.91
N ALA A 19 -4.27 -6.17 1.05
CA ALA A 19 -3.67 -4.87 0.80
C ALA A 19 -3.23 -4.77 -0.66
N SER A 20 -2.98 -3.55 -1.09
CA SER A 20 -2.50 -3.27 -2.43
C SER A 20 -1.43 -2.21 -2.42
N SER A 21 -0.54 -2.28 -3.39
CA SER A 21 0.45 -1.26 -3.67
C SER A 21 0.59 -1.10 -5.18
N GLY A 22 1.21 -0.02 -5.60
CA GLY A 22 1.45 0.19 -7.01
C GLY A 22 1.80 1.62 -7.32
N GLY A 23 2.07 1.84 -8.59
CA GLY A 23 2.50 3.13 -9.08
C GLY A 23 2.49 3.15 -10.59
N GLY A 24 2.69 4.34 -11.13
CA GLY A 24 2.61 4.57 -12.56
C GLY A 24 3.19 5.89 -12.95
N GLY A 25 3.34 6.08 -14.25
CA GLY A 25 3.91 7.30 -14.80
C GLY A 25 3.80 7.37 -16.30
N ARG A 26 4.40 8.42 -16.86
CA ARG A 26 4.48 8.67 -18.29
C ARG A 26 5.81 8.13 -18.85
N TYR A 27 6.03 6.83 -18.66
CA TYR A 27 7.20 6.08 -19.12
C TYR A 27 6.76 4.73 -19.73
N ASP A 28 7.70 3.96 -20.26
CA ASP A 28 7.46 2.58 -20.70
C ASP A 28 7.62 1.56 -19.56
N TYR A 29 7.36 0.28 -19.84
CA TYR A 29 7.50 -0.80 -18.85
C TYR A 29 8.95 -1.09 -18.45
N ARG A 30 9.94 -0.71 -19.27
CA ARG A 30 11.36 -0.95 -19.00
C ARG A 30 11.80 -0.24 -17.74
N TYR A 31 11.30 0.97 -17.53
CA TYR A 31 11.47 1.71 -16.27
C TYR A 31 11.12 0.87 -15.02
N PHE A 32 10.09 0.01 -15.10
CA PHE A 32 9.68 -0.83 -13.97
C PHE A 32 10.55 -2.07 -13.77
N ILE A 33 11.10 -2.61 -14.86
CA ILE A 33 12.00 -3.75 -14.84
C ILE A 33 13.38 -3.30 -14.33
N ASP A 34 13.92 -2.21 -14.89
CA ASP A 34 15.27 -1.71 -14.60
C ASP A 34 15.43 -1.28 -13.13
N HIS A 35 14.34 -0.85 -12.49
CA HIS A 35 14.31 -0.44 -11.07
C HIS A 35 13.69 -1.49 -10.14
N ASN A 36 13.39 -2.68 -10.65
CA ASN A 36 12.81 -3.79 -9.89
C ASN A 36 11.53 -3.40 -9.11
N PHE A 37 10.68 -2.54 -9.69
CA PHE A 37 9.49 -2.04 -9.00
C PHE A 37 8.45 -3.13 -8.73
N ALA A 38 8.49 -4.25 -9.46
CA ALA A 38 7.62 -5.39 -9.19
C ALA A 38 7.85 -5.96 -7.78
N GLU A 39 9.11 -6.16 -7.38
CA GLU A 39 9.46 -6.66 -6.05
C GLU A 39 9.17 -5.62 -4.97
N VAL A 40 9.51 -4.35 -5.23
CA VAL A 40 9.24 -3.25 -4.28
C VAL A 40 7.74 -3.14 -3.98
N TYR A 41 6.89 -3.14 -5.01
CA TYR A 41 5.45 -3.11 -4.82
C TYR A 41 4.95 -4.39 -4.13
N ALA A 42 5.44 -5.57 -4.49
CA ALA A 42 5.05 -6.80 -3.82
C ALA A 42 5.36 -6.79 -2.32
N GLN A 43 6.58 -6.40 -1.94
CA GLN A 43 6.99 -6.28 -0.54
C GLN A 43 6.14 -5.26 0.23
N GLU A 44 5.83 -4.11 -0.38
CA GLU A 44 4.99 -3.10 0.27
C GLU A 44 3.54 -3.57 0.46
N ALA A 45 2.97 -4.26 -0.54
CA ALA A 45 1.63 -4.83 -0.41
C ALA A 45 1.59 -5.88 0.71
N ILE A 46 2.60 -6.75 0.80
CA ILE A 46 2.73 -7.73 1.89
C ILE A 46 2.85 -7.00 3.24
N ARG A 47 3.73 -6.00 3.34
CA ARG A 47 3.94 -5.23 4.57
C ARG A 47 2.64 -4.60 5.07
N GLN A 48 1.84 -4.00 4.18
CA GLN A 48 0.55 -3.42 4.55
C GLN A 48 -0.48 -4.47 4.97
N ALA A 49 -0.54 -5.61 4.29
CA ALA A 49 -1.47 -6.69 4.65
C ALA A 49 -1.16 -7.28 6.04
N LEU A 50 0.13 -7.45 6.36
CA LEU A 50 0.55 -7.92 7.69
C LEU A 50 0.23 -6.90 8.79
N VAL A 51 0.43 -5.60 8.52
CA VAL A 51 0.01 -4.54 9.47
C VAL A 51 -1.51 -4.59 9.72
N ALA A 52 -2.32 -4.81 8.68
CA ALA A 52 -3.77 -4.93 8.83
C ALA A 52 -4.16 -6.17 9.66
N LEU A 53 -3.45 -7.29 9.49
CA LEU A 53 -3.69 -8.53 10.22
C LEU A 53 -3.47 -8.38 11.73
N GLU A 54 -2.48 -7.58 12.13
CA GLU A 54 -2.16 -7.29 13.53
C GLU A 54 -2.94 -6.09 14.10
N ALA A 55 -3.69 -5.36 13.26
CA ALA A 55 -4.38 -4.16 13.68
C ALA A 55 -5.54 -4.44 14.64
N GLN A 56 -5.69 -3.55 15.63
CA GLN A 56 -6.81 -3.46 16.57
C GLN A 56 -7.69 -2.25 16.24
N ASP A 57 -8.81 -2.13 16.95
CA ASP A 57 -9.72 -0.98 16.82
C ASP A 57 -9.01 0.35 17.09
N ALA A 58 -9.29 1.33 16.23
CA ALA A 58 -8.79 2.68 16.36
C ALA A 58 -9.52 3.46 17.48
N PRO A 59 -8.85 4.40 18.18
CA PRO A 59 -9.48 5.21 19.21
C PRO A 59 -10.53 6.18 18.63
N ALA A 60 -11.61 6.42 19.37
CA ALA A 60 -12.69 7.31 18.97
C ALA A 60 -12.56 8.71 19.62
N GLY A 61 -12.87 9.76 18.85
CA GLY A 61 -12.95 11.14 19.34
C GLY A 61 -12.22 12.16 18.45
N LYS A 62 -12.17 13.42 18.90
CA LYS A 62 -11.36 14.46 18.26
C LYS A 62 -9.93 14.35 18.78
N LEU A 63 -9.01 14.04 17.87
CA LEU A 63 -7.61 13.78 18.19
C LEU A 63 -6.70 14.56 17.23
N PRO A 64 -5.52 15.02 17.68
CA PRO A 64 -4.46 15.42 16.76
C PRO A 64 -4.05 14.21 15.88
N VAL A 65 -3.94 14.42 14.57
CA VAL A 65 -3.54 13.37 13.60
C VAL A 65 -2.29 13.83 12.86
N ILE A 66 -1.27 12.98 12.80
CA ILE A 66 -0.05 13.20 12.02
C ILE A 66 -0.21 12.46 10.70
N LEU A 67 -0.11 13.20 9.59
CA LEU A 67 -0.18 12.62 8.25
C LEU A 67 1.23 12.45 7.68
N GLY A 68 1.53 11.24 7.20
CA GLY A 68 2.76 10.97 6.47
C GLY A 68 2.79 11.68 5.10
N PRO A 69 3.96 11.80 4.47
CA PRO A 69 4.09 12.44 3.17
C PRO A 69 3.49 11.57 2.04
N GLY A 70 3.21 12.19 0.89
CA GLY A 70 2.79 11.49 -0.34
C GLY A 70 1.27 11.35 -0.46
N TRP A 71 0.78 10.11 -0.57
CA TRP A 71 -0.64 9.81 -0.81
C TRP A 71 -1.63 10.38 0.23
N PRO A 72 -1.29 10.53 1.53
CA PRO A 72 -2.16 11.23 2.48
C PRO A 72 -2.49 12.68 2.10
N GLY A 73 -1.79 13.25 1.10
CA GLY A 73 -2.16 14.50 0.43
C GLY A 73 -3.55 14.51 -0.22
N VAL A 74 -4.27 13.38 -0.27
CA VAL A 74 -5.71 13.34 -0.61
C VAL A 74 -6.55 14.33 0.21
N LEU A 75 -6.11 14.71 1.41
CA LEU A 75 -6.75 15.76 2.21
C LEU A 75 -6.80 17.14 1.52
N LEU A 76 -5.86 17.41 0.61
CA LEU A 76 -5.75 18.69 -0.11
C LEU A 76 -6.55 18.73 -1.42
N ALA A 77 -7.12 17.60 -1.85
CA ALA A 77 -7.89 17.48 -3.08
C ALA A 77 -9.34 17.94 -2.86
#